data_AF-A0A4S2SVT7-F1
#
_entry.id   AF-A0A4S2SVT7-F1
#
_cell.length_a   1.000
_cell.length_b   1.000
_cell.length_c   1.000
_cell.angle_alpha   90.00
_cell.angle_beta   90.00
_cell.angle_gamma   90.00
#
_symmetry.space_group_name_H-M   'P 1'
#
loop_
_entity.id
_entity.type
_entity.pdbx_description
1 polymer ?
#
loop_
_entity_poly.entity_id
_entity_poly.type
_entity_poly.pdbx_seq_one_letter_code
_entity_poly.pdbx_strand_id
1 'polypeptide(L)'
;MPRPPTDEPDWWLMTTPHGPARLRIRGNTELGILDHDCVEDQASWQVPARVVANGTGAGAGAESFTDAFFDEQAALLDTELGTLKRILETSS
;
A
#
# COMPACT_ATOMS: atom_id res chain seq x y z
N MET A 1 3.86 14.22 -3.51
CA MET A 1 2.56 14.88 -3.20
C MET A 1 2.52 15.19 -1.72
N PRO A 2 2.23 16.42 -1.29
CA PRO A 2 2.05 16.74 0.12
C PRO A 2 0.77 16.09 0.65
N ARG A 3 0.84 15.64 1.90
CA ARG A 3 -0.26 14.98 2.62
C ARG A 3 -1.44 15.95 2.82
N PRO A 4 -2.69 15.55 2.53
CA PRO A 4 -3.87 16.31 2.96
C PRO A 4 -3.90 16.36 4.50
N PRO A 5 -4.08 17.53 5.13
CA PRO A 5 -4.15 17.62 6.59
C PRO A 5 -5.30 16.77 7.11
N THR A 6 -4.99 15.88 8.05
CA THR A 6 -5.97 15.09 8.81
C THR A 6 -5.84 15.47 10.28
N ASP A 7 -6.95 15.51 11.01
CA ASP A 7 -6.94 15.73 12.47
C ASP A 7 -6.23 14.57 13.22
N GLU A 8 -6.01 13.45 12.54
CA GLU A 8 -5.28 12.30 13.03
C GLU A 8 -3.97 12.09 12.24
N PRO A 9 -2.80 12.45 12.79
CA PRO A 9 -1.52 12.48 12.06
C PRO A 9 -0.98 11.09 11.68
N ASP A 10 -1.58 10.00 12.12
CA ASP A 10 -1.17 8.64 11.70
C ASP A 10 -2.00 8.11 10.51
N TRP A 11 -3.07 8.81 10.13
CA TRP A 11 -3.98 8.38 9.07
C TRP A 11 -3.78 9.14 7.77
N TRP A 12 -3.68 8.38 6.69
CA TRP A 12 -3.59 8.85 5.32
C TRP A 12 -4.96 8.73 4.67
N LEU A 13 -5.45 9.81 4.04
CA LEU A 13 -6.64 9.75 3.21
C LEU A 13 -6.28 9.21 1.83
N MET A 14 -7.11 8.31 1.31
CA MET A 14 -7.00 7.76 -0.03
C MET A 14 -8.37 7.68 -0.68
N THR A 15 -8.38 7.53 -2.01
CA THR A 15 -9.58 7.24 -2.78
C THR A 15 -9.45 5.82 -3.33
N THR A 16 -10.44 4.97 -3.06
CA THR A 16 -10.57 3.63 -3.64
C THR A 16 -11.68 3.62 -4.69
N PRO A 17 -11.82 2.56 -5.50
CA PRO A 17 -12.98 2.40 -6.39
C PRO A 17 -14.35 2.46 -5.69
N HIS A 18 -14.38 2.21 -4.37
CA HIS A 18 -15.58 2.24 -3.54
C HIS A 18 -15.83 3.60 -2.86
N GLY A 19 -14.89 4.55 -2.98
CA GLY A 19 -15.01 5.89 -2.42
C GLY A 19 -13.84 6.27 -1.50
N PRO A 20 -14.02 7.27 -0.63
CA PRO A 20 -13.00 7.69 0.32
C PRO A 20 -12.67 6.57 1.32
N ALA A 21 -11.37 6.38 1.58
CA ALA A 21 -10.89 5.49 2.63
C ALA A 21 -9.73 6.14 3.38
N ARG A 22 -9.35 5.54 4.50
CA ARG A 22 -8.19 5.94 5.29
C ARG A 22 -7.29 4.73 5.59
N LEU A 23 -5.99 4.98 5.61
CA LEU A 23 -4.97 3.98 5.92
C LEU A 23 -4.06 4.45 7.04
N ARG A 24 -3.70 3.55 7.95
CA ARG A 24 -2.68 3.77 8.98
C ARG A 24 -1.67 2.64 8.97
N ILE A 25 -0.38 2.99 8.93
CA ILE A 25 0.71 2.02 8.94
C ILE A 25 1.08 1.68 10.39
N ARG A 26 1.08 0.39 10.73
CA ARG A 26 1.52 -0.20 12.01
C ARG A 26 2.94 -0.76 11.85
N GLY A 27 3.86 0.11 11.41
CA GLY A 27 5.19 -0.30 10.98
C GLY A 27 6.15 -0.63 12.13
N ASN A 28 7.10 -1.53 11.86
CA ASN A 28 8.26 -1.78 12.70
C ASN A 28 9.48 -2.03 11.81
N THR A 29 10.41 -1.08 11.77
CA THR A 29 11.58 -1.13 10.89
C THR A 29 12.54 -2.26 11.24
N GLU A 30 12.73 -2.58 12.52
CA GLU A 30 13.65 -3.64 12.97
C GLU A 30 13.19 -5.03 12.51
N LEU A 31 11.87 -5.22 12.42
CA LEU A 31 11.22 -6.47 12.03
C LEU A 31 10.73 -6.48 10.57
N GLY A 32 11.01 -5.42 9.80
CA GLY A 32 10.54 -5.28 8.42
C GLY A 32 9.01 -5.25 8.29
N ILE A 33 8.28 -4.78 9.31
CA ILE A 33 6.81 -4.77 9.32
C ILE A 33 6.29 -3.50 8.68
N LEU A 34 5.33 -3.67 7.77
CA LEU A 34 4.56 -2.63 7.10
C LEU A 34 3.04 -2.90 7.16
N ASP A 35 2.61 -3.74 8.11
CA ASP A 35 1.20 -4.02 8.36
C ASP A 35 0.39 -2.72 8.43
N HIS A 36 -0.82 -2.71 7.90
CA HIS A 36 -1.64 -1.50 7.89
C HIS A 36 -3.12 -1.77 8.12
N ASP A 37 -3.77 -0.80 8.75
CA ASP A 37 -5.21 -0.73 8.90
C ASP A 37 -5.80 -0.01 7.67
N CYS A 38 -6.80 -0.59 7.03
CA CYS A 38 -7.62 0.06 6.02
C CYS A 38 -9.05 0.23 6.56
N VAL A 39 -9.61 1.43 6.40
CA VAL A 39 -10.98 1.73 6.80
C VAL A 39 -11.68 2.50 5.67
N GLU A 40 -12.81 1.96 5.23
CA GLU A 40 -13.77 2.59 4.32
C GLU A 40 -15.15 2.66 4.99
N ASP A 41 -16.16 3.20 4.30
CA ASP A 41 -17.50 3.43 4.86
C ASP A 41 -18.17 2.15 5.39
N GLN A 42 -18.05 1.05 4.63
CA GLN A 42 -18.74 -0.21 4.92
C GLN A 42 -17.85 -1.31 5.48
N ALA A 43 -16.52 -1.11 5.53
CA ALA A 43 -15.59 -2.15 5.92
C ALA A 43 -14.32 -1.60 6.58
N SER A 44 -13.69 -2.46 7.37
CA SER A 44 -12.33 -2.24 7.87
C SER A 44 -11.59 -3.56 7.91
N TRP A 45 -10.32 -3.55 7.53
CA TRP A 45 -9.50 -4.75 7.51
C TRP A 45 -8.05 -4.44 7.82
N GLN A 46 -7.32 -5.51 8.13
CA GLN A 46 -5.89 -5.49 8.39
C GLN A 46 -5.18 -6.14 7.22
N VAL A 47 -4.17 -5.46 6.68
CA VAL A 47 -3.31 -6.02 5.64
C VAL A 47 -1.96 -6.33 6.28
N PRO A 48 -1.60 -7.61 6.43
CA PRO A 48 -0.23 -7.97 6.80
C PRO A 48 0.70 -7.63 5.63
N ALA A 49 1.80 -6.92 5.89
CA ALA A 49 2.80 -6.61 4.88
C ALA A 49 4.19 -6.64 5.50
N ARG A 50 5.11 -7.39 4.88
CA ARG A 50 6.47 -7.63 5.38
C ARG A 50 7.49 -7.33 4.29
N VAL A 51 8.56 -6.64 4.66
CA VAL A 51 9.79 -6.53 3.87
C VAL A 51 10.74 -7.63 4.31
N VAL A 52 11.12 -8.49 3.37
CA VAL A 52 12.04 -9.60 3.60
C VAL A 52 13.28 -9.41 2.75
N ALA A 53 14.45 -9.66 3.33
CA ALA A 53 15.72 -9.61 2.59
C ALA A 53 15.72 -10.66 1.45
N ASN A 54 16.13 -10.24 0.25
CA ASN A 54 16.21 -11.09 -0.93
C ASN A 54 17.55 -10.87 -1.65
N GLY A 55 18.59 -11.56 -1.17
CA GLY A 55 19.96 -11.38 -1.69
C GLY A 55 20.45 -9.94 -1.50
N THR A 56 20.77 -9.26 -2.60
CA THR A 56 21.16 -7.84 -2.59
C THR A 56 19.98 -6.88 -2.64
N GLY A 57 18.74 -7.38 -2.64
CA GLY A 57 17.51 -6.58 -2.67
C GLY A 57 16.56 -6.93 -1.52
N ALA A 58 15.32 -6.50 -1.63
CA ALA A 58 14.24 -6.83 -0.70
C ALA A 58 12.95 -7.15 -1.47
N GLY A 59 12.17 -8.09 -0.95
CA GLY A 59 10.83 -8.40 -1.43
C GLY A 59 9.77 -7.95 -0.43
N ALA A 60 8.61 -7.51 -0.92
CA ALA A 60 7.45 -7.24 -0.10
C ALA A 60 6.40 -8.34 -0.33
N GLY A 61 5.81 -8.87 0.74
CA GLY A 61 4.76 -9.89 0.68
C GLY A 61 3.66 -9.66 1.69
N ALA A 62 2.45 -10.11 1.37
CA ALA A 62 1.31 -10.13 2.26
C ALA A 62 0.90 -11.59 2.54
N GLU A 63 0.45 -11.88 3.77
CA GLU A 63 -0.07 -13.20 4.11
C GLU A 63 -1.52 -13.34 3.66
N SER A 64 -1.78 -14.39 2.86
CA SER A 64 -3.08 -14.85 2.37
C SER A 64 -3.82 -13.93 1.38
N PHE A 65 -3.53 -14.14 0.11
CA PHE A 65 -4.47 -13.88 -0.97
C PHE A 65 -4.80 -15.21 -1.65
N THR A 66 -6.02 -15.36 -2.17
CA THR A 66 -6.24 -16.39 -3.19
C THR A 66 -5.40 -15.99 -4.42
N ASP A 67 -4.88 -16.96 -5.18
CA ASP A 67 -4.08 -16.66 -6.38
C ASP A 67 -4.79 -15.66 -7.31
N ALA A 68 -6.11 -15.80 -7.45
CA ALA A 68 -6.94 -14.86 -8.23
C ALA A 68 -6.93 -13.42 -7.68
N PHE A 69 -7.01 -13.25 -6.35
CA PHE A 69 -6.93 -11.92 -5.74
C PHE A 69 -5.51 -11.37 -5.85
N PHE A 70 -4.48 -12.21 -5.68
CA PHE A 70 -3.10 -11.80 -5.87
C PHE A 70 -2.84 -11.30 -7.29
N ASP A 71 -3.30 -12.04 -8.31
CA ASP A 71 -3.16 -11.66 -9.72
C ASP A 71 -3.88 -10.34 -10.04
N GLU A 72 -5.07 -10.14 -9.49
CA GLU A 72 -5.83 -8.90 -9.64
C GLU A 72 -5.10 -7.71 -9.01
N GLN A 73 -4.59 -7.88 -7.78
CA GLN A 73 -3.82 -6.82 -7.10
C GLN A 73 -2.46 -6.56 -7.76
N ALA A 74 -1.79 -7.60 -8.27
CA ALA A 74 -0.52 -7.46 -8.98
C ALA A 74 -0.70 -6.64 -10.27
N ALA A 75 -1.77 -6.88 -11.02
CA ALA A 75 -2.08 -6.11 -12.23
C ALA A 75 -2.38 -4.63 -11.93
N LEU A 76 -3.05 -4.35 -10.81
CA LEU A 76 -3.28 -2.99 -10.32
C LEU A 76 -1.95 -2.32 -9.93
N LEU A 77 -1.10 -3.01 -9.17
CA LEU A 77 0.19 -2.48 -8.75
C LEU A 77 1.13 -2.18 -9.94
N ASP A 78 1.17 -3.05 -10.95
CA ASP A 78 1.93 -2.83 -12.18
C ASP A 78 1.49 -1.56 -12.92
N THR A 79 0.19 -1.28 -12.93
CA THR A 79 -0.38 -0.07 -13.54
C THR A 79 0.06 1.19 -12.80
N GLU A 80 -0.01 1.17 -11.46
CA GLU A 80 0.41 2.28 -10.61
C GLU A 80 1.92 2.54 -10.72
N LEU A 81 2.74 1.49 -10.66
CA LEU A 81 4.20 1.60 -10.80
C LEU A 81 4.62 2.05 -12.21
N GLY A 82 3.93 1.58 -13.24
CA GLY A 82 4.13 2.06 -14.62
C GLY A 82 3.78 3.54 -14.78
N THR A 83 2.74 4.00 -14.10
CA THR A 83 2.34 5.41 -14.09
C THR A 83 3.36 6.28 -13.33
N LEU A 84 3.79 5.82 -12.15
CA LEU A 84 4.84 6.48 -11.36
C LEU A 84 6.13 6.61 -12.16
N LYS A 85 6.57 5.54 -12.83
CA LYS A 85 7.74 5.55 -13.71
C LYS A 85 7.63 6.62 -14.80
N ARG A 86 6.49 6.67 -15.50
CA ARG A 86 6.26 7.66 -16.56
C ARG A 86 6.35 9.09 -16.04
N ILE A 87 5.77 9.38 -14.87
CA ILE A 87 5.83 10.71 -14.26
C ILE A 87 7.30 11.09 -13.96
N LEU A 88 8.08 10.18 -13.39
CA LEU A 88 9.49 10.42 -13.08
C LEU A 88 10.35 10.65 -14.34
N GLU A 89 10.08 9.92 -15.41
CA GLU A 89 10.83 10.02 -16.68
C GLU A 89 10.43 11.24 -17.52
N THR A 90 9.22 11.77 -17.35
CA THR A 90 8.72 12.95 -18.08
C THR A 90 8.98 14.27 -17.31
N SER A 91 9.38 14.17 -16.04
CA SER A 91 9.70 15.33 -15.18
C SER A 91 11.20 15.68 -15.19
N SER A 92 11.97 15.14 -16.15
CA SER A 92 13.39 15.46 -16.40
C SER A 92 13.57 16.32 -17.64
#